data_AF-A0A2R7MF85-F1
#
_entry.id   AF-A0A2R7MF85-F1
#
_cell.length_a   1.000
_cell.length_b   1.000
_cell.length_c   1.000
_cell.angle_alpha   90.00
_cell.angle_beta   90.00
_cell.angle_gamma   90.00
#
_symmetry.space_group_name_H-M   'P 1'
#
loop_
_entity.id
_entity.type
_entity.pdbx_description
1 polymer ?
#
loop_
_entity_poly.entity_id
_entity_poly.type
_entity_poly.pdbx_seq_one_letter_code
_entity_poly.pdbx_strand_id
1 'polypeptide(L)' 'MAVIRAAALFETGEFDDLLTETPADVRRALRTLRNTASHSGYRSMDDDLLWLTLTRDLPPHVASWRRAAFD' A
#
# COMPACT_ATOMS: atom_id res chain seq x y z
N MET A 1 6.50 8.92 -2.38
CA MET A 1 6.54 8.80 -0.88
C MET A 1 5.20 8.41 -0.22
N ALA A 2 4.17 8.05 -0.98
CA ALA A 2 2.80 7.80 -0.52
C ALA A 2 2.68 6.62 0.45
N VAL A 3 3.33 5.48 0.20
CA VAL A 3 3.20 4.27 1.05
C VAL A 3 3.76 4.52 2.45
N ILE A 4 4.93 5.16 2.54
CA ILE A 4 5.56 5.52 3.82
C ILE A 4 4.68 6.50 4.58
N ARG A 5 4.19 7.54 3.90
CA ARG A 5 3.33 8.57 4.51
C ARG A 5 2.04 7.95 5.03
N ALA A 6 1.40 7.09 4.24
CA ALA A 6 0.19 6.39 4.67
C ALA A 6 0.45 5.51 5.89
N ALA A 7 1.55 4.74 5.90
CA ALA A 7 1.89 3.92 7.06
C ALA A 7 2.22 4.74 8.32
N ALA A 8 2.90 5.88 8.16
CA ALA A 8 3.26 6.77 9.27
C ALA A 8 2.04 7.34 10.01
N LEU A 9 0.91 7.53 9.33
CA LEU A 9 -0.35 7.94 9.96
C LEU A 9 -0.79 6.96 11.07
N PHE A 10 -0.41 5.68 10.95
CA PHE A 10 -0.75 4.62 11.91
C PHE A 10 0.35 4.34 12.94
N GLU A 11 1.46 5.09 12.94
CA GLU A 11 2.59 4.89 13.86
C GLU A 11 2.45 5.77 15.12
N THR A 12 1.65 6.83 15.05
CA THR A 12 1.39 7.76 16.15
C THR A 12 -0.11 7.81 16.47
N GLY A 13 -0.47 8.00 17.74
CA GLY A 13 -1.88 8.18 18.13
C GLY A 13 -2.50 9.53 17.71
N GLU A 14 -1.70 10.46 17.18
CA GLU A 14 -2.14 11.81 16.76
C GLU A 14 -3.29 11.79 15.74
N PHE A 15 -3.37 10.74 14.91
CA PHE A 15 -4.35 10.63 13.83
C PHE A 15 -5.44 9.60 14.10
N ASP A 16 -5.54 9.03 15.31
CA ASP A 16 -6.46 7.91 15.57
C ASP A 16 -7.92 8.26 15.26
N ASP A 17 -8.37 9.47 15.59
CA ASP A 17 -9.72 9.95 15.27
C ASP A 17 -10.03 9.87 13.76
N LEU A 18 -9.08 10.25 12.91
CA LEU A 18 -9.22 10.20 11.44
C LEU A 18 -9.15 8.78 10.88
N LEU A 19 -8.54 7.85 11.61
CA LEU A 19 -8.22 6.51 11.14
C LEU A 19 -9.12 5.44 11.79
N THR A 20 -10.10 5.85 12.59
CA THR A 20 -11.00 4.98 13.38
C THR A 20 -11.67 3.92 12.51
N GLU A 21 -12.15 4.28 11.32
CA GLU A 21 -12.85 3.36 10.42
C GLU A 21 -11.92 2.50 9.57
N THR A 22 -10.60 2.66 9.67
CA THR A 22 -9.66 1.87 8.87
C THR A 22 -9.65 0.42 9.34
N PRO A 23 -10.02 -0.55 8.48
CA PRO A 23 -9.99 -1.96 8.84
C PRO A 23 -8.60 -2.43 9.30
N ALA A 24 -8.58 -3.37 10.25
CA ALA A 24 -7.33 -3.84 10.88
C ALA A 24 -6.38 -4.53 9.87
N ASP A 25 -6.93 -5.21 8.87
CA ASP A 25 -6.20 -5.83 7.77
C ASP A 25 -5.53 -4.78 6.87
N VAL A 26 -6.22 -3.67 6.55
CA VAL A 26 -5.64 -2.54 5.82
C VAL A 26 -4.48 -1.92 6.60
N ARG A 27 -4.66 -1.71 7.91
CA ARG A 27 -3.60 -1.19 8.80
C ARG A 27 -2.39 -2.12 8.83
N ARG A 28 -2.61 -3.44 8.87
CA ARG A 28 -1.55 -4.45 8.81
C ARG A 28 -0.83 -4.45 7.46
N ALA A 29 -1.57 -4.33 6.35
CA ALA A 29 -1.02 -4.31 5.01
C ALA A 29 -0.08 -3.11 4.80
N LEU A 30 -0.50 -1.91 5.22
CA LEU A 30 0.31 -0.70 5.11
C LEU A 30 1.61 -0.76 5.92
N ARG A 31 1.55 -1.25 7.16
CA ARG A 31 2.76 -1.49 7.98
C ARG A 31 3.70 -2.51 7.34
N THR A 32 3.15 -3.58 6.75
CA THR A 32 3.95 -4.61 6.06
C THR A 32 4.67 -4.03 4.85
N LEU A 33 3.97 -3.29 3.99
CA LEU A 33 4.55 -2.62 2.83
C LEU A 33 5.67 -1.65 3.23
N ARG A 34 5.42 -0.83 4.25
CA ARG A 34 6.42 0.09 4.83
C ARG A 34 7.67 -0.66 5.29
N ASN A 35 7.51 -1.77 6.00
CA ASN A 35 8.63 -2.58 6.46
C ASN A 35 9.42 -3.17 5.30
N THR A 36 8.76 -3.73 4.28
CA THR A 36 9.44 -4.24 3.08
C THR A 36 10.26 -3.14 2.40
N ALA A 37 9.64 -1.97 2.19
CA ALA A 37 10.29 -0.83 1.54
C ALA A 37 11.43 -0.23 2.39
N SER A 38 11.33 -0.27 3.73
CA SER A 38 12.43 0.09 4.63
C SER A 38 13.65 -0.83 4.44
N HIS A 39 13.42 -2.14 4.32
CA HIS A 39 14.50 -3.12 4.17
C HIS A 39 15.15 -3.10 2.78
N SER A 40 14.37 -2.85 1.73
CA SER A 40 14.88 -2.76 0.35
C SER A 40 15.51 -1.41 0.01
N GLY A 41 15.43 -0.43 0.91
CA GLY A 41 15.99 0.90 0.73
C GLY A 41 15.03 1.84 0.00
N TYR A 42 14.47 2.81 0.73
CA TYR A 42 13.53 3.78 0.17
C TYR A 42 14.08 4.61 -0.99
N ARG A 43 15.39 4.90 -1.00
CA ARG A 43 16.02 5.68 -2.08
C ARG A 43 16.07 4.95 -3.42
N SER A 44 16.09 3.61 -3.39
CA SER A 44 16.08 2.78 -4.60
C SER A 44 14.66 2.47 -5.08
N MET A 45 13.64 2.84 -4.31
CA MET A 45 12.25 2.61 -4.67
C MET A 45 11.66 3.86 -5.35
N ASP A 46 11.22 3.72 -6.59
CA ASP A 46 10.35 4.71 -7.22
C ASP A 46 8.93 4.56 -6.64
N ASP A 47 8.71 5.26 -5.53
CA ASP A 47 7.46 5.16 -4.79
C ASP A 47 6.25 5.73 -5.56
N ASP A 48 6.46 6.70 -6.44
CA ASP A 48 5.39 7.27 -7.24
C ASP A 48 4.97 6.29 -8.36
N LEU A 49 5.94 5.67 -9.02
CA LEU A 49 5.66 4.58 -9.97
C LEU A 49 4.98 3.40 -9.26
N LEU A 50 5.45 3.01 -8.08
CA LEU A 50 4.84 1.93 -7.30
C LEU A 50 3.39 2.27 -6.94
N TRP A 51 3.13 3.49 -6.46
CA TRP A 51 1.80 3.95 -6.09
C TRP A 51 0.84 3.94 -7.27
N LEU A 52 1.23 4.53 -8.41
CA LEU A 52 0.42 4.54 -9.63
C LEU A 52 0.17 3.11 -10.14
N THR A 53 1.21 2.28 -10.12
CA THR A 53 1.11 0.88 -10.52
C THR A 53 0.06 0.16 -9.67
N LEU A 54 0.16 0.24 -8.34
CA LEU A 54 -0.72 -0.49 -7.43
C LEU A 54 -2.17 0.00 -7.43
N THR A 55 -2.37 1.32 -7.58
CA THR A 55 -3.70 1.93 -7.43
C THR A 55 -4.46 2.12 -8.74
N ARG A 56 -3.75 2.19 -9.87
CA ARG A 56 -4.34 2.48 -11.18
C ARG A 56 -4.07 1.40 -12.21
N ASP A 57 -2.82 1.00 -12.38
CA ASP A 57 -2.42 0.21 -13.56
C ASP A 57 -2.56 -1.30 -13.35
N LEU A 58 -2.24 -1.82 -12.15
CA LEU A 58 -2.32 -3.24 -11.81
C LEU A 58 -3.75 -3.80 -11.68
N PRO A 59 -4.75 -3.10 -11.09
CA PRO A 59 -6.08 -3.68 -10.89
C PRO A 59 -6.75 -4.18 -12.18
N PRO A 60 -6.73 -3.45 -13.32
CA PRO A 60 -7.24 -3.98 -14.59
C PRO A 60 -6.53 -5.25 -15.06
N HIS A 61 -5.21 -5.35 -14.90
CA HIS A 61 -4.44 -6.54 -15.25
C HIS A 61 -4.83 -7.74 -14.38
N VAL A 62 -4.91 -7.55 -13.06
CA VAL A 62 -5.35 -8.60 -12.12
C VAL A 62 -6.75 -9.10 -12.46
N ALA A 63 -7.67 -8.20 -12.77
CA ALA A 63 -9.02 -8.58 -13.20
C ALA A 63 -8.99 -9.41 -14.50
N SER A 64 -8.14 -9.05 -15.46
CA SER A 64 -7.97 -9.81 -16.70
C SER A 64 -7.37 -11.19 -16.48
N TRP A 65 -6.32 -11.30 -15.67
CA TRP A 65 -5.69 -12.60 -15.37
C TRP A 65 -6.62 -13.52 -14.61
N ARG A 66 -7.42 -12.98 -13.68
CA ARG A 66 -8.44 -13.76 -12.99
C ARG A 66 -9.46 -14.34 -13.94
N ARG A 67 -9.96 -13.56 -14.92
CA ARG A 67 -10.88 -14.08 -15.94
C ARG A 67 -10.25 -15.22 -16.74
N ALA A 68 -9.02 -15.03 -17.23
CA ALA A 68 -8.31 -16.03 -18.01
C ALA A 68 -7.97 -17.32 -17.23
N ALA A 69 -7.93 -17.28 -15.90
CA ALA A 69 -7.69 -18.46 -15.06
C ALA A 69 -8.95 -19.31 -14.83
N PHE A 70 -10.14 -18.80 -15.18
CA PHE A 70 -11.43 -19.49 -15.03
C PHE A 70 -12.13 -19.75 -16.37
N ASP A 71 -11.48 -19.44 -17.50
CA ASP A 71 -11.85 -19.86 -18.87
C ASP A 71 -11.05 -21.11 -19.26
#